data_AF-A0AAD7CDY2-F1
#
_entry.id   AF-A0AAD7CDY2-F1
#
_cell.length_a   1.000
_cell.length_b   1.000
_cell.length_c   1.000
_cell.angle_alpha   90.00
_cell.angle_beta   90.00
_cell.angle_gamma   90.00
#
_symmetry.space_group_name_H-M   'P 1'
#
loop_
_entity.id
_entity.type
_entity.pdbx_description
1 polymer ?
#
loop_
_entity_poly.entity_id
_entity_poly.type
_entity_poly.pdbx_seq_one_letter_code
_entity_poly.pdbx_strand_id
1 'polypeptide(L)'
;MYAIQETSSSGLRRSRVALTLALFRERDGITVSFFSSSYYRDDKGDSTKERQCDNASCVQQVHLGDYKRGVVCSGCSEAQYCEPRCQEASWLSHEATCTVPLSVDLKAIRVRVKEDEEEYLDDSAITGVDIDIQYTYPETNATVKVGHAFLQVIDIAEALAFPFGFFGCLDEFSGPDGELARLALHFDDFARLRPNNGCWQPADFDYGEPLVFLTKLVVDVPWRGKGIGSDIFSKLFELRELSEAGIIVTYPNVLHYLEPKMDKPTRAAYQAKEDGIIKFYQKSAFRRLASSEFFCLAKDPTHPSHSIPIDQDAPYQDLPPPKTDEEALQRYMAMMP
;
A
#
# COMPACT_ATOMS: atom_id res chain seq x y z
N MET A 1 -23.94 52.03 -19.81
CA MET A 1 -25.36 52.27 -20.13
C MET A 1 -25.61 51.70 -21.53
N TYR A 2 -26.18 50.51 -21.61
CA TYR A 2 -27.09 49.97 -22.62
C TYR A 2 -27.34 48.51 -22.24
N ALA A 3 -28.59 48.22 -21.92
CA ALA A 3 -29.13 46.91 -21.57
C ALA A 3 -30.22 46.59 -22.57
N ILE A 4 -30.22 45.38 -23.14
CA ILE A 4 -31.34 44.68 -23.77
C ILE A 4 -30.93 43.19 -23.77
N GLN A 5 -31.73 42.15 -23.54
CA GLN A 5 -32.96 41.88 -22.81
C GLN A 5 -33.15 40.35 -22.95
N GLU A 6 -33.69 39.72 -21.93
CA GLU A 6 -33.99 38.28 -21.88
C GLU A 6 -35.02 37.83 -22.92
N THR A 7 -34.90 36.57 -23.36
CA THR A 7 -36.07 35.73 -23.62
C THR A 7 -35.81 34.31 -23.13
N SER A 8 -36.60 33.89 -22.14
CA SER A 8 -36.79 32.51 -21.72
C SER A 8 -37.52 31.70 -22.80
N SER A 9 -37.12 30.45 -23.04
CA SER A 9 -38.11 29.38 -23.22
C SER A 9 -37.54 28.01 -22.87
N SER A 10 -38.38 27.30 -22.13
CA SER A 10 -38.35 25.92 -21.65
C SER A 10 -37.93 24.84 -22.66
N GLY A 11 -37.27 23.79 -22.18
CA GLY A 11 -37.29 22.49 -22.86
C GLY A 11 -36.30 21.48 -22.27
N LEU A 12 -36.81 20.48 -21.57
CA LEU A 12 -36.08 19.31 -21.09
C LEU A 12 -35.09 18.78 -22.14
N ARG A 13 -33.82 18.62 -21.76
CA ARG A 13 -32.89 17.71 -22.43
C ARG A 13 -32.28 16.75 -21.40
N ARG A 14 -32.61 15.48 -21.57
CA ARG A 14 -31.86 14.35 -21.02
C ARG A 14 -30.44 14.42 -21.60
N SER A 15 -29.44 14.68 -20.77
CA SER A 15 -28.05 14.52 -21.15
C SER A 15 -27.74 13.02 -21.25
N ARG A 16 -27.66 12.52 -22.47
CA ARG A 16 -27.00 11.26 -22.78
C ARG A 16 -25.50 11.47 -22.61
N VAL A 17 -24.87 10.65 -21.79
CA VAL A 17 -23.42 10.44 -21.76
C VAL A 17 -23.00 10.03 -23.17
N ALA A 18 -22.22 10.89 -23.83
CA ALA A 18 -21.55 10.55 -25.07
C ALA A 18 -20.28 9.78 -24.73
N LEU A 19 -20.35 8.46 -24.90
CA LEU A 19 -19.17 7.59 -24.94
C LEU A 19 -18.49 7.85 -26.30
N THR A 20 -17.41 8.61 -26.31
CA THR A 20 -16.58 8.76 -27.52
C THR A 20 -15.68 7.53 -27.62
N LEU A 21 -16.16 6.53 -28.37
CA LEU A 21 -15.31 5.45 -28.90
C LEU A 21 -14.49 6.01 -30.07
N ALA A 22 -13.19 6.11 -29.89
CA ALA A 22 -12.27 6.23 -31.02
C ALA A 22 -12.08 4.83 -31.63
N LEU A 23 -12.71 4.59 -32.78
CA LEU A 23 -12.42 3.44 -33.64
C LEU A 23 -11.29 3.82 -34.60
N PHE A 24 -10.08 3.34 -34.34
CA PHE A 24 -9.05 3.27 -35.36
C PHE A 24 -9.22 1.99 -36.17
N ARG A 25 -9.25 2.15 -37.49
CA ARG A 25 -9.38 1.08 -38.47
C ARG A 25 -8.08 1.05 -39.26
N GLU A 26 -7.22 0.07 -39.01
CA GLU A 26 -6.11 -0.24 -39.92
C GLU A 26 -6.09 -1.70 -40.33
N ARG A 27 -5.87 -1.84 -41.64
CA ARG A 27 -5.55 -3.06 -42.37
C ARG A 27 -4.10 -3.39 -42.05
N ASP A 28 -3.90 -4.47 -41.32
CA ASP A 28 -2.97 -5.57 -41.63
C ASP A 28 -2.78 -6.35 -40.33
N GLY A 29 -2.89 -7.68 -40.44
CA GLY A 29 -3.12 -8.57 -39.31
C GLY A 29 -2.09 -8.44 -38.20
N ILE A 30 -2.53 -7.96 -37.04
CA ILE A 30 -1.82 -8.11 -35.77
C ILE A 30 -2.38 -9.36 -35.09
N THR A 31 -1.52 -10.36 -34.91
CA THR A 31 -1.78 -11.41 -33.91
C THR A 31 -1.58 -10.78 -32.54
N VAL A 32 -2.69 -10.44 -31.87
CA VAL A 32 -2.67 -10.04 -30.47
C VAL A 32 -2.48 -11.29 -29.63
N SER A 33 -1.24 -11.54 -29.22
CA SER A 33 -0.94 -12.52 -28.17
C SER A 33 -1.30 -11.89 -26.84
N PHE A 34 -2.49 -12.22 -26.33
CA PHE A 34 -2.81 -11.96 -24.93
C PHE A 34 -1.92 -12.85 -24.07
N PHE A 35 -0.89 -12.27 -23.45
CA PHE A 35 -0.40 -12.83 -22.20
C PHE A 35 -1.38 -12.41 -21.11
N SER A 36 -2.47 -13.17 -20.99
CA SER A 36 -3.12 -13.24 -19.69
C SER A 36 -2.11 -13.88 -18.76
N SER A 37 -1.72 -13.18 -17.70
CA SER A 37 -1.29 -13.87 -16.50
C SER A 37 -2.53 -14.61 -16.01
N SER A 38 -2.69 -15.84 -16.53
CA SER A 38 -3.53 -16.82 -15.88
C SER A 38 -2.93 -17.03 -14.50
N TYR A 39 -3.52 -16.36 -13.51
CA TYR A 39 -3.72 -17.04 -12.25
C TYR A 39 -4.26 -18.42 -12.63
N TYR A 40 -3.49 -19.46 -12.34
CA TYR A 40 -3.94 -20.84 -12.36
C TYR A 40 -5.23 -20.88 -11.53
N ARG A 41 -6.37 -20.77 -12.19
CA ARG A 41 -7.59 -21.42 -11.75
C ARG A 41 -7.38 -22.85 -12.16
N ASP A 42 -6.94 -23.66 -11.21
CA ASP A 42 -7.18 -25.08 -11.27
C ASP A 42 -8.69 -25.24 -11.42
N ASP A 43 -9.12 -25.52 -12.64
CA ASP A 43 -10.45 -26.03 -12.91
C ASP A 43 -10.61 -27.29 -12.06
N LYS A 44 -11.65 -27.24 -11.23
CA LYS A 44 -12.05 -28.27 -10.29
C LYS A 44 -12.34 -29.57 -11.05
N GLY A 45 -11.29 -30.36 -11.26
CA GLY A 45 -11.41 -31.79 -11.19
C GLY A 45 -11.92 -32.13 -9.80
N ASP A 46 -13.17 -32.60 -9.76
CA ASP A 46 -13.87 -33.13 -8.59
C ASP A 46 -13.15 -34.38 -8.08
N SER A 47 -11.95 -34.17 -7.55
CA SER A 47 -11.21 -35.16 -6.80
C SER A 47 -11.33 -34.74 -5.34
N THR A 48 -12.21 -35.43 -4.63
CA THR A 48 -12.17 -35.60 -3.18
C THR A 48 -10.84 -36.26 -2.79
N LYS A 49 -9.71 -35.57 -3.01
CA LYS A 49 -8.43 -35.99 -2.46
C LYS A 49 -8.57 -35.84 -0.96
N GLU A 50 -8.63 -36.96 -0.27
CA GLU A 50 -8.51 -37.02 1.18
C GLU A 50 -7.29 -36.19 1.58
N ARG A 51 -7.53 -35.10 2.31
CA ARG A 51 -6.46 -34.30 2.89
C ARG A 51 -6.20 -34.85 4.29
N GLN A 52 -4.99 -35.35 4.49
CA GLN A 52 -4.53 -35.87 5.78
C GLN A 52 -3.86 -34.75 6.59
N CYS A 53 -4.10 -34.71 7.89
CA CYS A 53 -3.45 -33.78 8.80
C CYS A 53 -2.01 -34.24 9.05
N ASP A 54 -1.03 -33.33 8.91
CA ASP A 54 0.40 -33.61 9.13
C ASP A 54 0.79 -33.68 10.63
N ASN A 55 -0.17 -33.49 11.54
CA ASN A 55 0.04 -33.85 12.93
C ASN A 55 -0.14 -35.36 13.09
N ALA A 56 0.96 -36.09 13.33
CA ALA A 56 0.96 -37.54 13.57
C ALA A 56 0.04 -37.96 14.74
N SER A 57 -0.21 -37.05 15.69
CA SER A 57 -1.09 -37.26 16.84
C SER A 57 -2.53 -36.75 16.62
N CYS A 58 -2.90 -36.35 15.40
CA CYS A 58 -4.26 -35.92 15.09
C CYS A 58 -5.23 -37.09 15.26
N VAL A 59 -6.25 -36.94 16.11
CA VAL A 59 -7.29 -37.97 16.32
C VAL A 59 -8.17 -38.15 15.08
N GLN A 60 -8.25 -37.13 14.22
CA GLN A 60 -9.01 -37.14 12.97
C GLN A 60 -8.08 -37.27 11.76
N GLN A 61 -7.29 -38.35 11.70
CA GLN A 61 -6.28 -38.53 10.63
C GLN A 61 -6.86 -38.44 9.21
N VAL A 62 -8.15 -38.77 9.04
CA VAL A 62 -8.84 -38.65 7.75
C VAL A 62 -10.16 -37.90 7.97
N HIS A 63 -10.28 -36.72 7.34
CA HIS A 63 -11.53 -35.96 7.36
C HIS A 63 -12.35 -36.29 6.12
N LEU A 64 -13.41 -37.08 6.31
CA LEU A 64 -14.41 -37.33 5.28
C LEU A 64 -15.41 -36.16 5.25
N GLY A 65 -15.25 -35.23 4.32
CA GLY A 65 -16.21 -34.14 4.08
C GLY A 65 -15.59 -32.87 3.52
N ASP A 66 -16.46 -31.88 3.22
CA ASP A 66 -16.09 -30.52 2.79
C ASP A 66 -15.35 -29.79 3.92
N TYR A 67 -14.08 -30.13 4.08
CA TYR A 67 -13.19 -29.46 5.02
C TYR A 67 -12.97 -28.04 4.53
N LYS A 68 -13.76 -27.11 5.06
CA LYS A 68 -13.63 -25.68 4.76
C LYS A 68 -12.34 -25.16 5.39
N ARG A 69 -11.24 -25.32 4.63
CA ARG A 69 -9.91 -24.74 4.82
C ARG A 69 -9.16 -25.26 6.06
N GLY A 70 -8.41 -26.34 5.88
CA GLY A 70 -7.33 -26.70 6.81
C GLY A 70 -6.32 -25.55 6.95
N VAL A 71 -5.65 -25.49 8.08
CA VAL A 71 -4.57 -24.54 8.37
C VAL A 71 -3.31 -25.02 7.67
N VAL A 72 -2.82 -24.27 6.69
CA VAL A 72 -1.54 -24.58 6.05
C VAL A 72 -0.43 -23.86 6.83
N CYS A 73 0.72 -24.50 7.02
CA CYS A 73 1.88 -23.85 7.62
C CYS A 73 2.24 -22.60 6.81
N SER A 74 2.21 -21.43 7.46
CA SER A 74 2.51 -20.14 6.82
C SER A 74 3.94 -20.03 6.32
N GLY A 75 4.85 -20.86 6.85
CA GLY A 75 6.24 -20.86 6.44
C GLY A 75 6.47 -21.64 5.15
N CYS A 76 6.16 -22.95 5.13
CA CYS A 76 6.50 -23.81 3.99
C CYS A 76 5.35 -23.95 2.98
N SER A 77 4.11 -23.65 3.38
CA SER A 77 2.89 -23.91 2.60
C SER A 77 2.65 -25.39 2.21
N GLU A 78 3.55 -26.30 2.61
CA GLU A 78 3.43 -27.73 2.32
C GLU A 78 2.64 -28.47 3.40
N ALA A 79 2.96 -28.21 4.67
CA ALA A 79 2.27 -28.88 5.78
C ALA A 79 0.84 -28.35 5.97
N GLN A 80 -0.12 -29.25 6.10
CA GLN A 80 -1.54 -28.98 6.30
C GLN A 80 -2.02 -29.59 7.61
N TYR A 81 -2.74 -28.79 8.38
CA TYR A 81 -3.32 -29.15 9.64
C TYR A 81 -4.82 -28.96 9.60
N CYS A 82 -5.53 -29.80 10.33
CA CYS A 82 -6.98 -29.69 10.43
C CYS A 82 -7.41 -28.45 11.24
N GLU A 83 -6.62 -28.06 12.24
CA GLU A 83 -6.87 -26.91 13.10
C GLU A 83 -5.54 -26.32 13.64
N PRO A 84 -5.52 -25.07 14.13
CA PRO A 84 -4.32 -24.44 14.69
C PRO A 84 -3.66 -25.26 15.82
N ARG A 85 -4.46 -25.94 16.65
CA ARG A 85 -3.94 -26.80 17.72
C ARG A 85 -3.10 -27.96 17.19
N CYS A 86 -3.47 -28.52 16.04
CA CYS A 86 -2.69 -29.58 15.41
C CYS A 86 -1.37 -29.05 14.83
N GLN A 87 -1.36 -27.82 14.32
CA GLN A 87 -0.12 -27.15 13.93
C GLN A 87 0.81 -26.94 15.13
N GLU A 88 0.29 -26.40 16.23
CA GLU A 88 1.06 -26.18 17.46
C GLU A 88 1.61 -27.50 18.04
N ALA A 89 0.79 -28.55 18.09
CA ALA A 89 1.22 -29.85 18.59
C ALA A 89 2.27 -30.52 17.69
N SER A 90 2.19 -30.31 16.37
CA SER A 90 3.18 -30.84 15.41
C SER A 90 4.40 -29.92 15.27
N TRP A 91 4.40 -28.71 15.86
CA TRP A 91 5.41 -27.69 15.57
C TRP A 91 6.83 -28.17 15.84
N LEU A 92 7.10 -28.81 16.97
CA LEU A 92 8.45 -29.30 17.31
C LEU A 92 9.00 -30.30 16.27
N SER A 93 8.15 -31.19 15.75
CA SER A 93 8.54 -32.13 14.70
C SER A 93 8.59 -31.50 13.32
N HIS A 94 7.66 -30.58 13.05
CA HIS A 94 7.55 -29.91 11.78
C HIS A 94 8.69 -28.90 11.59
N GLU A 95 9.08 -28.15 12.62
CA GLU A 95 10.15 -27.15 12.57
C GLU A 95 11.46 -27.75 12.05
N ALA A 96 11.76 -29.00 12.39
CA ALA A 96 12.93 -29.72 11.90
C ALA A 96 12.89 -30.06 10.40
N THR A 97 11.70 -30.17 9.81
CA THR A 97 11.47 -30.47 8.38
C THR A 97 10.92 -29.30 7.59
N CYS A 98 10.60 -28.20 8.28
CA CYS A 98 10.08 -26.98 7.72
C CYS A 98 11.20 -26.36 6.88
N THR A 99 11.21 -26.61 5.57
CA THR A 99 12.18 -26.06 4.60
C THR A 99 11.98 -24.57 4.32
N VAL A 100 11.35 -23.88 5.27
CA VAL A 100 11.30 -22.44 5.35
C VAL A 100 12.75 -22.01 5.53
N PRO A 101 13.33 -21.20 4.63
CA PRO A 101 14.59 -20.57 4.96
C PRO A 101 14.35 -19.78 6.26
N LEU A 102 14.84 -20.35 7.37
CA LEU A 102 14.63 -19.90 8.75
C LEU A 102 15.30 -18.55 9.00
N SER A 103 16.13 -18.11 8.07
CA SER A 103 16.64 -16.76 7.96
C SER A 103 16.74 -16.41 6.49
N VAL A 104 15.89 -15.50 6.03
CA VAL A 104 16.13 -14.78 4.78
C VAL A 104 17.37 -13.94 5.03
N ASP A 105 18.43 -14.10 4.22
CA ASP A 105 19.54 -13.15 4.29
C ASP A 105 19.02 -11.80 3.77
N LEU A 106 18.77 -10.88 4.69
CA LEU A 106 18.20 -9.58 4.40
C LEU A 106 19.13 -8.74 3.52
N LYS A 107 20.43 -9.06 3.49
CA LYS A 107 21.39 -8.47 2.55
C LYS A 107 21.09 -8.88 1.11
N ALA A 108 20.44 -10.02 0.90
CA ALA A 108 20.08 -10.51 -0.41
C ALA A 108 18.78 -9.89 -0.97
N ILE A 109 18.08 -9.05 -0.19
CA ILE A 109 16.96 -8.27 -0.71
C ILE A 109 17.50 -7.18 -1.62
N ARG A 110 17.06 -7.19 -2.87
CA ARG A 110 17.32 -6.15 -3.87
C ARG A 110 16.03 -5.44 -4.22
N VAL A 111 16.18 -4.15 -4.50
CA VAL A 111 15.10 -3.24 -4.82
C VAL A 111 15.40 -2.70 -6.21
N ARG A 112 14.50 -2.93 -7.17
CA ARG A 112 14.69 -2.48 -8.55
C ARG A 112 13.55 -1.54 -8.93
N VAL A 113 13.91 -0.32 -9.30
CA VAL A 113 12.97 0.64 -9.90
C VAL A 113 12.62 0.16 -11.31
N LYS A 114 11.32 0.11 -11.63
CA LYS A 114 10.89 -0.10 -13.01
C LYS A 114 11.02 1.22 -13.76
N GLU A 115 11.71 1.17 -14.88
CA GLU A 115 11.72 2.25 -15.86
C GLU A 115 10.43 2.08 -16.66
N ASP A 116 9.42 2.92 -16.42
CA ASP A 116 8.23 2.95 -17.26
C ASP A 116 8.63 3.58 -18.61
N GLU A 117 8.42 2.83 -19.70
CA GLU A 117 8.79 3.26 -21.08
C GLU A 117 7.84 4.32 -21.65
N GLU A 118 6.74 4.63 -20.94
CA GLU A 118 5.83 5.70 -21.32
C GLU A 118 6.37 7.03 -20.77
N GLU A 119 7.14 7.72 -21.61
CA GLU A 119 7.70 9.06 -21.40
C GLU A 119 6.55 10.09 -21.30
N TYR A 120 5.84 10.07 -20.17
CA TYR A 120 4.93 11.14 -19.79
C TYR A 120 5.78 12.37 -19.48
N LEU A 121 5.41 13.51 -20.07
CA LEU A 121 6.13 14.79 -19.98
C LEU A 121 6.62 15.05 -18.54
N ASP A 122 7.95 15.12 -18.41
CA ASP A 122 8.80 15.16 -17.20
C ASP A 122 8.60 16.40 -16.29
N ASP A 123 7.49 17.12 -16.44
CA ASP A 123 7.17 18.34 -15.68
C ASP A 123 6.09 18.09 -14.60
N SER A 124 6.02 16.86 -14.08
CA SER A 124 5.07 16.52 -13.03
C SER A 124 5.70 16.68 -11.64
N ALA A 125 5.07 17.50 -10.80
CA ALA A 125 5.43 17.66 -9.38
C ALA A 125 5.42 16.35 -8.56
N ILE A 126 4.89 15.26 -9.11
CA ILE A 126 4.81 13.95 -8.48
C ILE A 126 5.29 12.87 -9.45
N THR A 127 6.39 12.19 -9.12
CA THR A 127 6.93 11.06 -9.86
C THR A 127 6.54 9.74 -9.20
N GLY A 128 5.93 8.82 -9.95
CA GLY A 128 5.66 7.47 -9.49
C GLY A 128 6.91 6.58 -9.56
N VAL A 129 7.16 5.79 -8.52
CA VAL A 129 8.30 4.85 -8.44
C VAL A 129 7.75 3.46 -8.12
N ASP A 130 7.69 2.58 -9.12
CA ASP A 130 7.35 1.17 -8.94
C ASP A 130 8.62 0.37 -8.64
N ILE A 131 8.55 -0.41 -7.57
CA ILE A 131 9.66 -1.16 -7.02
C ILE A 131 9.33 -2.65 -7.00
N ASP A 132 10.19 -3.45 -7.64
CA ASP A 132 10.20 -4.90 -7.44
C ASP A 132 11.09 -5.26 -6.25
N ILE A 133 10.52 -6.05 -5.33
CA ILE A 133 11.26 -6.61 -4.19
C ILE A 133 11.74 -7.99 -4.61
N GLN A 134 13.05 -8.17 -4.63
CA GLN A 134 13.68 -9.40 -5.08
C GLN A 134 14.51 -10.02 -3.97
N TYR A 135 14.52 -11.34 -3.87
CA TYR A 135 15.39 -12.10 -2.99
C TYR A 135 16.37 -12.93 -3.81
N THR A 136 17.67 -12.83 -3.51
CA THR A 136 18.71 -13.64 -4.13
C THR A 136 19.13 -14.80 -3.21
N TYR A 137 19.01 -16.04 -3.67
CA TYR A 137 19.50 -17.20 -2.93
C TYR A 137 21.03 -17.22 -2.89
N PRO A 138 21.67 -17.27 -1.71
CA PRO A 138 23.13 -17.18 -1.61
C PRO A 138 23.84 -18.39 -2.23
N GLU A 139 23.22 -19.58 -2.24
CA GLU A 139 23.86 -20.81 -2.75
C GLU A 139 23.87 -20.87 -4.28
N THR A 140 22.83 -20.31 -4.92
CA THR A 140 22.60 -20.45 -6.36
C THR A 140 22.75 -19.14 -7.13
N ASN A 141 22.77 -17.99 -6.43
CA ASN A 141 22.58 -16.66 -6.98
C ASN A 141 21.28 -16.47 -7.79
N ALA A 142 20.35 -17.43 -7.72
CA ALA A 142 19.04 -17.29 -8.34
C ALA A 142 18.27 -16.17 -7.64
N THR A 143 17.60 -15.32 -8.40
CA THR A 143 16.83 -14.20 -7.87
C THR A 143 15.35 -14.43 -8.15
N VAL A 144 14.51 -14.20 -7.14
CA VAL A 144 13.06 -14.35 -7.26
C VAL A 144 12.37 -13.09 -6.78
N LYS A 145 11.25 -12.73 -7.43
CA LYS A 145 10.39 -11.66 -6.95
C LYS A 145 9.61 -12.16 -5.73
N VAL A 146 9.64 -11.37 -4.66
CA VAL A 146 9.01 -11.71 -3.36
C VAL A 146 7.97 -10.68 -2.92
N GLY A 147 7.81 -9.62 -3.71
CA GLY A 147 6.87 -8.55 -3.44
C GLY A 147 7.04 -7.39 -4.40
N HIS A 148 6.32 -6.31 -4.12
CA HIS A 148 6.46 -5.03 -4.79
C HIS A 148 6.06 -3.89 -3.87
N ALA A 149 6.58 -2.70 -4.15
CA ALA A 149 6.17 -1.45 -3.53
C ALA A 149 5.88 -0.40 -4.61
N PHE A 150 5.04 0.57 -4.30
CA PHE A 150 4.80 1.74 -5.13
C PHE A 150 4.86 2.98 -4.25
N LEU A 151 5.66 3.96 -4.70
CA LEU A 151 5.86 5.22 -4.02
C LEU A 151 5.58 6.37 -4.97
N GLN A 152 5.24 7.51 -4.38
CA GLN A 152 5.13 8.79 -5.08
C GLN A 152 6.18 9.74 -4.47
N VAL A 153 7.08 10.25 -5.29
CA VAL A 153 8.09 11.24 -4.92
C VAL A 153 7.54 12.61 -5.30
N ILE A 154 7.32 13.46 -4.31
CA ILE A 154 6.67 14.76 -4.47
C ILE A 154 7.73 15.85 -4.34
N ASP A 155 8.00 16.57 -5.42
CA ASP A 155 8.78 17.80 -5.35
C ASP A 155 7.91 18.90 -4.75
N ILE A 156 8.24 19.34 -3.54
CA ILE A 156 7.43 20.32 -2.80
C ILE A 156 7.44 21.67 -3.51
N ALA A 157 8.56 22.08 -4.12
CA ALA A 157 8.67 23.36 -4.79
C ALA A 157 7.81 23.39 -6.06
N GLU A 158 7.80 22.30 -6.83
CA GLU A 158 6.92 22.18 -8.00
C GLU A 158 5.45 22.04 -7.60
N ALA A 159 5.15 21.28 -6.55
CA ALA A 159 3.79 21.14 -6.03
C ALA A 159 3.23 22.49 -5.55
N LEU A 160 4.08 23.37 -5.00
CA LEU A 160 3.71 24.74 -4.66
C LEU A 160 3.50 25.64 -5.87
N ALA A 161 4.27 25.42 -6.94
CA ALA A 161 4.13 26.15 -8.20
C ALA A 161 2.90 25.73 -9.00
N PHE A 162 2.23 24.64 -8.61
CA PHE A 162 1.01 24.14 -9.23
C PHE A 162 -0.11 25.21 -9.19
N PRO A 163 -0.97 25.35 -10.23
CA PRO A 163 -1.96 26.42 -10.32
C PRO A 163 -2.94 26.53 -9.14
N PHE A 164 -3.11 25.45 -8.38
CA PHE A 164 -3.99 25.34 -7.22
C PHE A 164 -3.23 25.15 -5.90
N GLY A 165 -1.92 25.46 -5.90
CA GLY A 165 -1.01 25.29 -4.78
C GLY A 165 -0.80 23.83 -4.41
N PHE A 166 -0.18 23.62 -3.25
CA PHE A 166 0.20 22.29 -2.75
C PHE A 166 -1.01 21.35 -2.60
N PHE A 167 -2.10 21.82 -1.98
CA PHE A 167 -3.30 21.01 -1.83
C PHE A 167 -3.87 20.56 -3.18
N GLY A 168 -4.04 21.49 -4.12
CA GLY A 168 -4.61 21.16 -5.42
C GLY A 168 -3.70 20.27 -6.27
N CYS A 169 -2.38 20.36 -6.09
CA CYS A 169 -1.44 19.39 -6.66
C CYS A 169 -1.72 17.99 -6.12
N LEU A 170 -1.68 17.81 -4.81
CA LEU A 170 -1.89 16.50 -4.19
C LEU A 170 -3.28 15.92 -4.46
N ASP A 171 -4.31 16.77 -4.54
CA ASP A 171 -5.69 16.38 -4.88
C ASP A 171 -5.78 15.78 -6.29
N GLU A 172 -5.23 16.46 -7.30
CA GLU A 172 -5.20 16.01 -8.71
C GLU A 172 -4.57 14.61 -8.86
N PHE A 173 -3.55 14.30 -8.05
CA PHE A 173 -2.81 13.03 -8.10
C PHE A 173 -3.24 11.99 -7.05
N SER A 174 -4.25 12.28 -6.23
CA SER A 174 -4.62 11.46 -5.07
C SER A 174 -5.26 10.10 -5.40
N GLY A 175 -5.55 9.84 -6.67
CA GLY A 175 -6.26 8.65 -7.12
C GLY A 175 -7.68 8.56 -6.56
N PRO A 176 -8.38 7.43 -6.74
CA PRO A 176 -9.77 7.26 -6.29
C PRO A 176 -9.93 7.18 -4.75
N ASP A 177 -8.83 6.99 -4.01
CA ASP A 177 -8.88 6.85 -2.54
C ASP A 177 -8.59 8.18 -1.81
N GLY A 178 -8.32 9.26 -2.54
CA GLY A 178 -8.12 10.61 -1.99
C GLY A 178 -6.96 10.72 -1.00
N GLU A 179 -5.99 9.80 -1.03
CA GLU A 179 -4.99 9.64 0.04
C GLU A 179 -4.06 10.85 0.12
N LEU A 180 -3.54 11.33 -1.01
CA LEU A 180 -2.69 12.52 -1.05
C LEU A 180 -3.47 13.80 -0.70
N ALA A 181 -4.73 13.93 -1.14
CA ALA A 181 -5.58 15.05 -0.77
C ALA A 181 -5.77 15.13 0.75
N ARG A 182 -6.00 13.98 1.40
CA ARG A 182 -6.11 13.89 2.86
C ARG A 182 -4.79 14.18 3.56
N LEU A 183 -3.66 13.75 2.99
CA LEU A 183 -2.33 14.11 3.50
C LEU A 183 -2.13 15.62 3.46
N ALA A 184 -2.51 16.28 2.37
CA ALA A 184 -2.35 17.71 2.17
C ALA A 184 -3.06 18.56 3.24
N LEU A 185 -4.15 18.06 3.84
CA LEU A 185 -4.86 18.73 4.94
C LEU A 185 -4.00 18.93 6.20
N HIS A 186 -2.89 18.19 6.33
CA HIS A 186 -1.94 18.35 7.43
C HIS A 186 -0.91 19.45 7.19
N PHE A 187 -0.90 20.05 6.01
CA PHE A 187 0.02 21.11 5.61
C PHE A 187 -0.72 22.44 5.45
N ASP A 188 0.00 23.55 5.60
CA ASP A 188 -0.51 24.87 5.22
C ASP A 188 -0.36 25.10 3.69
N ASP A 189 -0.79 26.27 3.23
CA ASP A 189 -0.75 26.62 1.80
C ASP A 189 0.68 26.72 1.24
N PHE A 190 1.68 26.75 2.13
CA PHE A 190 3.07 26.72 1.80
C PHE A 190 3.66 25.32 2.02
N ALA A 191 2.87 24.25 2.06
CA ALA A 191 3.37 22.89 2.27
C ALA A 191 4.17 22.71 3.57
N ARG A 192 3.97 23.55 4.59
CA ARG A 192 4.57 23.36 5.91
C ARG A 192 3.65 22.56 6.78
N LEU A 193 4.19 21.58 7.51
CA LEU A 193 3.41 20.82 8.47
C LEU A 193 2.74 21.78 9.46
N ARG A 194 1.42 21.72 9.60
CA ARG A 194 0.70 22.54 10.56
C ARG A 194 1.11 22.13 11.99
N PRO A 195 1.26 23.09 12.92
CA PRO A 195 1.59 22.78 14.30
C PRO A 195 0.60 21.76 14.88
N ASN A 196 1.14 20.64 15.33
CA ASN A 196 0.37 19.52 15.83
C ASN A 196 1.06 18.91 17.06
N ASN A 197 0.32 18.16 17.88
CA ASN A 197 0.83 17.63 19.16
C ASN A 197 1.67 16.35 18.97
N GLY A 198 2.64 16.37 18.05
CA GLY A 198 3.46 15.20 17.70
C GLY A 198 4.97 15.41 17.87
N CYS A 199 5.73 14.39 17.48
CA CYS A 199 7.20 14.48 17.43
C CYS A 199 7.72 15.11 16.14
N TRP A 200 6.87 15.23 15.12
CA TRP A 200 7.19 15.82 13.83
C TRP A 200 7.08 17.33 13.89
N GLN A 201 8.08 18.02 13.36
CA GLN A 201 8.20 19.46 13.29
C GLN A 201 8.06 19.94 11.84
N PRO A 202 7.69 21.20 11.61
CA PRO A 202 7.65 21.77 10.26
C PRO A 202 8.99 21.64 9.50
N ALA A 203 10.12 21.75 10.22
CA ALA A 203 11.46 21.61 9.64
C ALA A 203 11.77 20.21 9.09
N ASP A 204 11.02 19.19 9.53
CA ASP A 204 11.15 17.83 9.00
C ASP A 204 10.61 17.69 7.57
N PHE A 205 9.88 18.71 7.09
CA PHE A 205 9.23 18.77 5.78
C PHE A 205 9.68 20.02 5.00
N ASP A 206 10.91 20.47 5.21
CA ASP A 206 11.44 21.67 4.56
C ASP A 206 11.57 21.51 3.04
N TYR A 207 11.49 22.63 2.31
CA TYR A 207 11.43 22.70 0.84
C TYR A 207 12.64 22.15 0.07
N GLY A 208 13.69 21.73 0.76
CA GLY A 208 14.92 21.26 0.12
C GLY A 208 14.93 19.77 -0.19
N GLU A 209 13.98 19.00 0.34
CA GLU A 209 13.94 17.55 0.20
C GLU A 209 12.58 17.11 -0.36
N PRO A 210 12.54 16.10 -1.24
CA PRO A 210 11.28 15.58 -1.74
C PRO A 210 10.49 14.88 -0.64
N LEU A 211 9.17 15.05 -0.66
CA LEU A 211 8.25 14.30 0.19
C LEU A 211 7.95 12.94 -0.46
N VAL A 212 8.31 11.85 0.20
CA VAL A 212 8.04 10.51 -0.33
C VAL A 212 6.80 9.91 0.32
N PHE A 213 5.81 9.54 -0.49
CA PHE A 213 4.59 8.85 -0.05
C PHE A 213 4.62 7.38 -0.49
N LEU A 214 4.68 6.46 0.46
CA LEU A 214 4.53 5.02 0.25
C LEU A 214 3.05 4.67 0.15
N THR A 215 2.54 4.60 -1.08
CA THR A 215 1.17 4.22 -1.40
C THR A 215 0.93 2.73 -1.18
N LYS A 216 1.91 1.88 -1.50
CA LYS A 216 1.71 0.43 -1.50
C LYS A 216 2.96 -0.34 -1.12
N LEU A 217 2.79 -1.34 -0.25
CA LEU A 217 3.79 -2.36 0.04
C LEU A 217 3.11 -3.73 0.10
N VAL A 218 3.56 -4.66 -0.75
CA VAL A 218 3.04 -6.03 -0.79
C VAL A 218 4.19 -7.00 -0.73
N VAL A 219 4.15 -7.88 0.28
CA VAL A 219 4.99 -9.08 0.34
C VAL A 219 4.13 -10.28 -0.05
N ASP A 220 4.64 -11.09 -0.97
CA ASP A 220 3.97 -12.29 -1.45
C ASP A 220 3.76 -13.28 -0.30
N VAL A 221 2.62 -13.99 -0.31
CA VAL A 221 2.18 -14.84 0.82
C VAL A 221 3.26 -15.79 1.33
N PRO A 222 4.02 -16.53 0.48
CA PRO A 222 5.08 -17.45 0.94
C PRO A 222 6.26 -16.74 1.61
N TRP A 223 6.37 -15.43 1.44
CA TRP A 223 7.46 -14.59 1.92
C TRP A 223 7.10 -13.75 3.15
N ARG A 224 5.85 -13.80 3.60
CA ARG A 224 5.39 -13.09 4.80
C ARG A 224 5.95 -13.72 6.07
N GLY A 225 6.12 -12.91 7.13
CA GLY A 225 6.65 -13.36 8.42
C GLY A 225 8.16 -13.60 8.45
N LYS A 226 8.88 -13.24 7.39
CA LYS A 226 10.34 -13.44 7.25
C LYS A 226 11.17 -12.16 7.39
N GLY A 227 10.62 -11.09 7.97
CA GLY A 227 11.31 -9.80 8.13
C GLY A 227 11.33 -8.89 6.90
N ILE A 228 11.12 -9.43 5.69
CA ILE A 228 11.22 -8.70 4.39
C ILE A 228 10.55 -7.32 4.40
N GLY A 229 9.33 -7.21 4.93
CA GLY A 229 8.60 -5.94 4.95
C GLY A 229 9.24 -4.88 5.85
N SER A 230 9.90 -5.26 6.94
CA SER A 230 10.59 -4.29 7.81
C SER A 230 11.95 -3.89 7.23
N ASP A 231 12.66 -4.82 6.60
CA ASP A 231 13.99 -4.56 6.04
C ASP A 231 13.99 -3.75 4.76
N ILE A 232 12.85 -3.70 4.06
CA ILE A 232 12.75 -2.87 2.85
C ILE A 232 12.90 -1.39 3.19
N PHE A 233 12.43 -0.94 4.35
CA PHE A 233 12.38 0.49 4.65
C PHE A 233 13.77 1.13 4.73
N SER A 234 14.76 0.43 5.31
CA SER A 234 16.15 0.93 5.30
C SER A 234 16.73 0.96 3.89
N LYS A 235 16.37 -0.01 3.04
CA LYS A 235 16.82 -0.09 1.64
C LYS A 235 16.18 0.95 0.74
N LEU A 236 14.97 1.42 1.05
CA LEU A 236 14.31 2.47 0.28
C LEU A 236 15.17 3.75 0.27
N PHE A 237 15.72 4.17 1.41
CA PHE A 237 16.58 5.35 1.48
C PHE A 237 17.95 5.19 0.80
N GLU A 238 18.34 3.97 0.42
CA GLU A 238 19.57 3.69 -0.35
C GLU A 238 19.34 3.83 -1.86
N LEU A 239 18.09 3.90 -2.32
CA LEU A 239 17.77 4.13 -3.73
C LEU A 239 18.17 5.53 -4.14
N ARG A 240 18.72 5.68 -5.34
CA ARG A 240 19.11 6.98 -5.89
C ARG A 240 17.92 7.94 -5.90
N GLU A 241 16.76 7.45 -6.32
CA GLU A 241 15.51 8.19 -6.46
C GLU A 241 14.96 8.69 -5.11
N LEU A 242 15.35 8.07 -3.99
CA LEU A 242 14.90 8.41 -2.64
C LEU A 242 16.07 8.89 -1.75
N SER A 243 17.25 9.08 -2.33
CA SER A 243 18.48 9.33 -1.56
C SER A 243 18.49 10.71 -0.91
N GLU A 244 17.72 11.65 -1.46
CA GLU A 244 17.55 13.01 -0.92
C GLU A 244 16.38 13.12 0.06
N ALA A 245 15.48 12.13 0.10
CA ALA A 245 14.34 12.17 1.00
C ALA A 245 14.77 11.93 2.45
N GLY A 246 14.43 12.87 3.34
CA GLY A 246 14.59 12.69 4.79
C GLY A 246 13.48 11.87 5.44
N ILE A 247 12.30 11.80 4.83
CA ILE A 247 11.11 11.16 5.41
C ILE A 247 10.34 10.35 4.36
N ILE A 248 9.79 9.21 4.80
CA ILE A 248 8.75 8.46 4.07
C ILE A 248 7.45 8.56 4.85
N VAL A 249 6.38 9.00 4.20
CA VAL A 249 5.01 9.05 4.71
C VAL A 249 4.20 7.89 4.14
N THR A 250 3.25 7.34 4.89
CA THR A 250 2.34 6.29 4.41
C THR A 250 0.98 6.39 5.10
N TYR A 251 -0.06 5.89 4.43
CA TYR A 251 -1.36 5.62 5.03
C TYR A 251 -1.51 4.10 5.23
N PRO A 252 -1.30 3.58 6.45
CA PRO A 252 -1.32 2.15 6.71
C PRO A 252 -2.75 1.60 6.66
N ASN A 253 -3.17 1.12 5.48
CA ASN A 253 -4.51 0.58 5.26
C ASN A 253 -4.48 -0.83 4.63
N VAL A 254 -5.61 -1.54 4.73
CA VAL A 254 -5.80 -2.83 4.08
C VAL A 254 -6.02 -2.60 2.58
N LEU A 255 -5.18 -3.21 1.75
CA LEU A 255 -5.31 -3.15 0.29
C LEU A 255 -6.48 -4.01 -0.18
N HIS A 256 -7.69 -3.43 -0.22
CA HIS A 256 -8.96 -4.13 -0.46
C HIS A 256 -8.97 -5.05 -1.69
N TYR A 257 -8.32 -4.66 -2.78
CA TYR A 257 -8.29 -5.44 -4.02
C TYR A 257 -7.38 -6.69 -3.95
N LEU A 258 -6.50 -6.77 -2.95
CA LEU A 258 -5.66 -7.95 -2.67
C LEU A 258 -6.29 -8.90 -1.65
N GLU A 259 -7.35 -8.46 -0.99
CA GLU A 259 -8.07 -9.30 -0.06
C GLU A 259 -8.85 -10.40 -0.81
N PRO A 260 -8.85 -11.64 -0.31
CA PRO A 260 -9.72 -12.68 -0.85
C PRO A 260 -11.15 -12.15 -0.87
N LYS A 261 -11.86 -12.33 -1.99
CA LYS A 261 -13.30 -12.04 -2.09
C LYS A 261 -14.05 -12.93 -1.10
N MET A 262 -14.18 -12.47 0.14
CA MET A 262 -14.97 -13.15 1.16
C MET A 262 -16.42 -12.74 1.00
N ASP A 263 -17.34 -13.71 1.11
CA ASP A 263 -18.77 -13.49 0.92
C ASP A 263 -19.39 -12.47 1.89
N LYS A 264 -18.67 -12.10 2.97
CA LYS A 264 -18.81 -10.90 3.81
C LYS A 264 -17.72 -10.94 4.90
N PRO A 265 -16.60 -10.19 4.79
CA PRO A 265 -15.74 -9.99 5.96
C PRO A 265 -16.56 -9.29 7.04
N THR A 266 -16.44 -9.74 8.30
CA THR A 266 -17.02 -9.01 9.42
C THR A 266 -16.22 -7.73 9.65
N ARG A 267 -16.87 -6.64 10.09
CA ARG A 267 -16.19 -5.39 10.47
C ARG A 267 -15.04 -5.66 11.47
N ALA A 268 -15.25 -6.59 12.41
CA ALA A 268 -14.23 -6.99 13.38
C ALA A 268 -12.99 -7.66 12.73
N ALA A 269 -13.19 -8.50 11.71
CA ALA A 269 -12.06 -9.13 10.99
C ALA A 269 -11.26 -8.10 10.17
N TYR A 270 -11.94 -7.09 9.63
CA TYR A 270 -11.28 -5.97 8.94
C TYR A 270 -10.46 -5.13 9.93
N GLN A 271 -11.08 -4.72 11.04
CA GLN A 271 -10.41 -3.96 12.09
C GLN A 271 -9.17 -4.68 12.62
N ALA A 272 -9.27 -5.98 12.89
CA ALA A 272 -8.12 -6.76 13.36
C ALA A 272 -6.95 -6.80 12.36
N LYS A 273 -7.22 -6.71 11.06
CA LYS A 273 -6.18 -6.62 10.02
C LYS A 273 -5.56 -5.23 9.98
N GLU A 274 -6.38 -4.21 9.98
CA GLU A 274 -5.94 -2.81 10.05
C GLU A 274 -5.04 -2.57 11.27
N ASP A 275 -5.47 -3.02 12.46
CA ASP A 275 -4.68 -2.97 13.69
C ASP A 275 -3.34 -3.72 13.56
N GLY A 276 -3.33 -4.84 12.81
CA GLY A 276 -2.13 -5.60 12.51
C GLY A 276 -1.16 -4.86 11.60
N ILE A 277 -1.66 -4.16 10.59
CA ILE A 277 -0.88 -3.34 9.66
C ILE A 277 -0.30 -2.13 10.40
N ILE A 278 -1.11 -1.43 11.21
CA ILE A 278 -0.65 -0.31 12.05
C ILE A 278 0.50 -0.78 12.96
N LYS A 279 0.32 -1.90 13.67
CA LYS A 279 1.37 -2.47 14.54
C LYS A 279 2.62 -2.84 13.77
N PHE A 280 2.50 -3.29 12.52
CA PHE A 280 3.65 -3.61 11.66
C PHE A 280 4.47 -2.34 11.34
N TYR A 281 3.82 -1.25 10.93
CA TYR A 281 4.50 0.02 10.69
C TYR A 281 5.13 0.59 11.96
N GLN A 282 4.41 0.58 13.09
CA GLN A 282 4.94 1.01 14.39
C GLN A 282 6.18 0.23 14.84
N LYS A 283 6.18 -1.10 14.65
CA LYS A 283 7.35 -1.95 14.91
C LYS A 283 8.53 -1.65 13.99
N SER A 284 8.25 -1.12 12.81
CA SER A 284 9.24 -0.70 11.82
C SER A 284 9.64 0.78 11.98
N ALA A 285 9.56 1.31 13.21
CA ALA A 285 9.91 2.67 13.59
C ALA A 285 9.06 3.81 13.01
N PHE A 286 7.98 3.53 12.27
CA PHE A 286 7.05 4.57 11.86
C PHE A 286 6.28 5.12 13.06
N ARG A 287 6.08 6.44 13.11
CA ARG A 287 5.24 7.09 14.11
C ARG A 287 4.15 7.91 13.45
N ARG A 288 3.01 8.05 14.11
CA ARG A 288 1.87 8.77 13.56
C ARG A 288 2.24 10.23 13.29
N LEU A 289 1.79 10.77 12.16
CA LEU A 289 1.90 12.20 11.84
C LEU A 289 0.90 12.96 12.72
N ALA A 290 1.33 13.31 13.92
CA ALA A 290 0.48 13.75 15.02
C ALA A 290 -0.67 12.80 15.33
N SER A 291 -1.92 13.27 15.29
CA SER A 291 -3.10 12.43 15.56
C SER A 291 -3.81 11.99 14.30
N SER A 292 -3.17 12.11 13.13
CA SER A 292 -3.75 11.75 11.84
C SER A 292 -3.78 10.25 11.58
N GLU A 293 -4.32 9.83 10.45
CA GLU A 293 -4.23 8.46 9.96
C GLU A 293 -2.88 8.12 9.32
N PHE A 294 -2.04 9.12 9.05
CA PHE A 294 -0.75 8.95 8.38
C PHE A 294 0.37 8.61 9.36
N PHE A 295 1.37 7.92 8.85
CA PHE A 295 2.57 7.51 9.57
C PHE A 295 3.80 7.96 8.82
N CYS A 296 4.84 8.35 9.54
CA CYS A 296 6.10 8.81 8.98
C CYS A 296 7.27 7.99 9.53
N LEU A 297 8.28 7.75 8.68
CA LEU A 297 9.57 7.18 9.03
C LEU A 297 10.66 8.18 8.67
N ALA A 298 11.47 8.56 9.66
CA ALA A 298 12.61 9.44 9.47
C ALA A 298 13.86 8.63 9.05
N LYS A 299 14.59 9.13 8.06
CA LYS A 299 15.89 8.62 7.64
C LYS A 299 16.96 8.83 8.71
N ASP A 300 16.94 9.99 9.38
CA ASP A 300 17.87 10.28 10.46
C ASP A 300 17.59 9.35 11.66
N PRO A 301 18.56 8.48 12.05
CA PRO A 301 18.38 7.56 13.18
C PRO A 301 18.31 8.30 14.53
N THR A 302 18.70 9.57 14.60
CA THR A 302 18.63 10.39 15.81
C THR A 302 17.33 11.17 15.95
N HIS A 303 16.46 11.12 14.94
CA HIS A 303 15.17 11.79 14.95
C HIS A 303 14.32 11.35 16.17
N PRO A 304 13.63 12.27 16.89
CA PRO A 304 12.88 11.95 18.10
C PRO A 304 11.84 10.82 17.95
N SER A 305 11.30 10.61 16.74
CA SER A 305 10.34 9.53 16.47
C SER A 305 10.88 8.13 16.82
N HIS A 306 12.19 7.90 16.65
CA HIS A 306 12.81 6.59 16.93
C HIS A 306 12.85 6.26 18.43
N SER A 307 12.76 7.28 19.29
CA SER A 307 12.79 7.10 20.75
C SER A 307 11.41 6.86 21.36
N ILE A 308 10.32 7.00 20.61
CA ILE A 308 8.95 6.88 21.11
C ILE A 308 8.58 5.39 21.18
N PRO A 309 8.26 4.83 22.36
CA PRO A 309 7.72 3.48 22.47
C PRO A 309 6.40 3.32 21.71
N ILE A 310 6.09 2.12 21.22
CA ILE A 310 4.86 1.86 20.43
C ILE A 310 3.59 2.21 21.23
N ASP A 311 3.59 1.97 22.53
CA ASP A 311 2.47 2.27 23.45
C ASP A 311 2.35 3.76 23.80
N GLN A 312 3.34 4.57 23.42
CA GLN A 312 3.35 6.04 23.58
C GLN A 312 3.19 6.78 22.24
N ASP A 313 3.01 6.06 21.13
CA ASP A 313 2.68 6.67 19.86
C ASP A 313 1.36 7.44 19.95
N ALA A 314 1.23 8.52 19.19
CA ALA A 314 0.07 9.39 19.29
C ALA A 314 -1.21 8.62 18.89
N PRO A 315 -2.32 8.78 19.63
CA PRO A 315 -3.58 8.17 19.25
C PRO A 315 -4.16 8.89 18.03
N TYR A 316 -4.92 8.14 17.21
CA TYR A 316 -5.75 8.73 16.16
C TYR A 316 -6.80 9.66 16.77
N GLN A 317 -6.99 10.82 16.15
CA GLN A 317 -8.06 11.75 16.45
C GLN A 317 -8.62 12.30 15.13
N ASP A 318 -9.94 12.40 15.04
CA ASP A 318 -10.58 13.09 13.93
C ASP A 318 -10.07 14.54 13.85
N LEU A 319 -9.94 15.04 12.62
CA LEU A 319 -9.58 16.44 12.42
C LEU A 319 -10.58 17.35 13.14
N PRO A 320 -10.12 18.37 13.90
CA PRO A 320 -11.03 19.33 14.54
C PRO A 320 -11.88 20.01 13.48
N PRO A 321 -13.10 20.50 13.75
CA PRO A 321 -13.95 21.14 12.74
C PRO A 321 -13.20 22.21 11.91
N PRO A 322 -13.45 22.33 10.60
CA PRO A 322 -12.80 23.33 9.77
C PRO A 322 -13.08 24.73 10.33
N LYS A 323 -12.07 25.60 10.30
CA LYS A 323 -12.15 26.97 10.83
C LYS A 323 -12.59 27.97 9.79
N THR A 324 -12.40 27.65 8.51
CA THR A 324 -12.74 28.48 7.35
C THR A 324 -13.57 27.70 6.34
N ASP A 325 -14.32 28.41 5.50
CA ASP A 325 -15.09 27.80 4.41
C ASP A 325 -14.17 27.09 3.39
N GLU A 326 -12.95 27.61 3.21
CA GLU A 326 -11.93 27.00 2.37
C GLU A 326 -11.43 25.67 2.94
N GLU A 327 -11.11 25.61 4.23
CA GLU A 327 -10.76 24.34 4.90
C GLU A 327 -11.91 23.34 4.83
N ALA A 328 -13.16 23.81 4.93
CA ALA A 328 -14.33 22.96 4.81
C ALA A 328 -14.46 22.38 3.39
N LEU A 329 -14.20 23.20 2.36
CA LEU A 329 -14.22 22.78 0.96
C LEU A 329 -13.08 21.78 0.66
N GLN A 330 -11.85 22.08 1.08
CA GLN A 330 -10.70 21.18 0.92
C GLN A 330 -10.96 19.81 1.56
N ARG A 331 -11.51 19.79 2.79
CA ARG A 331 -11.89 18.53 3.44
C ARG A 331 -12.97 17.79 2.70
N TYR A 332 -13.97 18.51 2.18
CA TYR A 332 -15.01 17.90 1.37
C TYR A 332 -14.42 17.24 0.12
N MET A 333 -13.52 17.95 -0.59
CA MET A 333 -12.81 17.42 -1.77
C MET A 333 -12.00 16.17 -1.42
N ALA A 334 -11.19 16.23 -0.36
CA ALA A 334 -10.35 15.11 0.08
C ALA A 334 -11.12 13.86 0.55
N MET A 335 -12.42 13.99 0.84
CA MET A 335 -13.29 12.88 1.24
C MET A 335 -14.14 12.32 0.09
N MET A 336 -14.11 12.93 -1.10
CA MET A 336 -14.85 12.42 -2.25
C MET A 336 -14.03 11.33 -2.97
N PRO A 337 -14.57 10.11 -3.09
CA PRO A 337 -13.93 9.02 -3.85
C PRO A 337 -14.09 9.17 -5.37
#